data_AF-A0A8T9S5P4-F1
#
_entry.id   AF-A0A8T9S5P4-F1
#
_cell.length_a   1.000
_cell.length_b   1.000
_cell.length_c   1.000
_cell.angle_alpha   90.00
_cell.angle_beta   90.00
_cell.angle_gamma   90.00
#
_symmetry.space_group_name_H-M   'P 1'
#
loop_
_entity.id
_entity.type
_entity.pdbx_description
1 polymer ?
#
loop_
_entity_poly.entity_id
_entity_poly.type
_entity_poly.pdbx_seq_one_letter_code
_entity_poly.pdbx_strand_id
1 'polypeptide(L)'
;MLLLTELHYFPPAALFAELQRADGLLIEAREHYRKQTFRNRCLIRTAQGVQPLTVPVIDGNRAEKVSVSEIEIDYRQNWIHRHSRTLQTAYGNSPYFEYYADYLHDIYVGKPILLFDLNLQFLQLLLRCFRLTLPLHLTAEYHAHYSAQPSSENLGLVNSPPAAVTDRRDWLTPKAASRPPEPDRPAAHTLVRPYPQVFGPGFEPGLSVLDLLFSQGPAAGGFLQ
;
A
#
# COMPACT_ATOMS: atom_id res chain seq x y z
N MET A 1 13.40 7.91 -12.70
CA MET A 1 13.50 6.68 -11.91
C MET A 1 12.11 6.14 -11.66
N LEU A 2 11.84 4.92 -12.14
CA LEU A 2 10.59 4.22 -11.88
C LEU A 2 10.71 3.42 -10.57
N LEU A 3 9.66 3.48 -9.75
CA LEU A 3 9.55 2.68 -8.54
C LEU A 3 8.81 1.38 -8.88
N LEU A 4 9.45 0.23 -8.69
CA LEU A 4 8.80 -1.09 -8.81
C LEU A 4 8.39 -1.58 -7.42
N THR A 5 7.12 -1.94 -7.24
CA THR A 5 6.62 -2.50 -5.97
C THR A 5 5.44 -3.44 -6.21
N GLU A 6 5.12 -4.28 -5.23
CA GLU A 6 3.87 -5.04 -5.26
C GLU A 6 2.67 -4.15 -4.93
N LEU A 7 1.47 -4.63 -5.25
CA LEU A 7 0.24 -3.90 -4.91
C LEU A 7 -0.20 -4.19 -3.47
N HIS A 8 -0.27 -3.14 -2.65
CA HIS A 8 -0.66 -3.24 -1.23
C HIS A 8 -2.10 -2.79 -0.99
N TYR A 9 -2.75 -3.45 -0.02
CA TYR A 9 -3.96 -2.97 0.64
C TYR A 9 -3.57 -1.93 1.69
N PHE A 10 -3.87 -0.65 1.41
CA PHE A 10 -3.51 0.52 2.23
C PHE A 10 -2.06 0.48 2.77
N PRO A 11 -1.06 0.69 1.88
CA PRO A 11 0.36 0.53 2.20
C PRO A 11 0.80 1.40 3.37
N PRO A 12 1.93 1.06 4.03
CA PRO A 12 2.57 1.98 4.96
C PRO A 12 2.89 3.32 4.31
N ALA A 13 2.82 4.41 5.08
CA ALA A 13 3.11 5.77 4.59
C ALA A 13 4.51 5.92 3.96
N ALA A 14 5.47 5.08 4.36
CA ALA A 14 6.81 5.03 3.77
C ALA A 14 6.83 4.77 2.25
N LEU A 15 5.85 4.03 1.71
CA LEU A 15 5.74 3.85 0.26
C LEU A 15 5.46 5.18 -0.44
N PHE A 16 4.61 6.03 0.15
CA PHE A 16 4.25 7.32 -0.43
C PHE A 16 5.43 8.30 -0.42
N ALA A 17 6.36 8.17 0.54
CA ALA A 17 7.60 8.94 0.54
C ALA A 17 8.50 8.60 -0.65
N GLU A 18 8.64 7.32 -0.99
CA GLU A 18 9.36 6.90 -2.21
C GLU A 18 8.62 7.36 -3.48
N LEU A 19 7.29 7.26 -3.51
CA LEU A 19 6.48 7.70 -4.64
C LEU A 19 6.59 9.20 -4.93
N GLN A 20 6.74 10.03 -3.89
CA GLN A 20 6.92 11.48 -4.04
C GLN A 20 8.22 11.86 -4.76
N ARG A 21 9.19 10.93 -4.79
CA ARG A 21 10.51 11.11 -5.41
C ARG A 21 10.65 10.32 -6.72
N ALA A 22 9.65 9.53 -7.08
CA ALA A 22 9.65 8.69 -8.26
C ALA A 22 9.06 9.43 -9.47
N ASP A 23 9.61 9.17 -10.65
CA ASP A 23 9.07 9.70 -11.91
C ASP A 23 7.90 8.85 -12.45
N GLY A 24 7.66 7.69 -11.85
CA GLY A 24 6.61 6.75 -12.24
C GLY A 24 6.57 5.53 -11.33
N LEU A 25 5.44 4.82 -11.36
CA LEU A 25 5.17 3.64 -10.55
C LEU A 25 4.91 2.46 -11.47
N LEU A 26 5.65 1.39 -11.25
CA LEU A 26 5.46 0.09 -11.86
C LEU A 26 4.96 -0.88 -10.78
N ILE A 27 3.73 -1.36 -10.92
CA ILE A 27 3.15 -2.35 -10.03
C ILE A 27 3.44 -3.74 -10.58
N GLU A 28 4.02 -4.59 -9.74
CA GLU A 28 4.19 -6.01 -10.03
C GLU A 28 2.82 -6.71 -10.03
N ALA A 29 2.33 -7.06 -11.22
CA ALA A 29 1.04 -7.72 -11.44
C ALA A 29 1.18 -9.22 -11.74
N ARG A 30 2.41 -9.72 -11.93
CA ARG A 30 2.69 -11.08 -12.41
C ARG A 30 3.32 -11.99 -11.36
N GLU A 31 3.38 -11.52 -10.11
CA GLU A 31 3.79 -12.36 -9.00
C GLU A 31 2.70 -13.34 -8.53
N HIS A 32 3.11 -14.29 -7.70
CA HIS A 32 2.19 -15.13 -6.95
C HIS A 32 1.76 -14.43 -5.66
N TYR A 33 0.55 -14.72 -5.21
CA TYR A 33 0.04 -14.16 -3.96
C TYR A 33 0.85 -14.64 -2.75
N ARG A 34 1.14 -13.70 -1.85
CA ARG A 34 1.88 -13.99 -0.61
C ARG A 34 1.04 -13.65 0.60
N LYS A 35 0.61 -14.68 1.32
CA LYS A 35 -0.16 -14.51 2.56
C LYS A 35 0.65 -13.79 3.62
N GLN A 36 -0.09 -13.10 4.48
CA GLN A 36 0.44 -12.35 5.60
C GLN A 36 1.41 -11.22 5.23
N THR A 37 1.19 -10.60 4.08
CA THR A 37 1.92 -9.42 3.61
C THR A 37 0.94 -8.27 3.41
N PHE A 38 1.44 -7.08 3.09
CA PHE A 38 0.60 -5.91 2.82
C PHE A 38 -0.33 -6.07 1.60
N ARG A 39 -0.21 -7.14 0.81
CA ARG A 39 -1.13 -7.46 -0.30
C ARG A 39 -2.58 -7.58 0.15
N ASN A 40 -2.84 -8.10 1.36
CA ASN A 40 -4.21 -8.28 1.86
C ASN A 40 -4.42 -7.77 3.29
N ARG A 41 -3.46 -7.04 3.86
CA ARG A 41 -3.61 -6.44 5.19
C ARG A 41 -2.93 -5.09 5.26
N CYS A 42 -3.36 -4.25 6.20
CA CYS A 42 -2.64 -3.05 6.62
C CYS A 42 -2.58 -3.00 8.15
N LEU A 43 -1.70 -2.16 8.69
CA LEU A 43 -1.63 -1.90 10.13
C LEU A 43 -2.25 -0.55 10.43
N ILE A 44 -3.10 -0.48 11.44
CA ILE A 44 -3.71 0.76 11.91
C ILE A 44 -3.50 0.89 13.42
N ARG A 45 -3.63 2.12 13.94
CA ARG A 45 -3.59 2.36 15.38
C ARG A 45 -5.00 2.46 15.93
N THR A 46 -5.25 1.72 17.01
CA THR A 46 -6.50 1.75 17.77
C THR A 46 -6.22 2.11 19.22
N ALA A 47 -7.26 2.31 20.02
CA ALA A 47 -7.15 2.45 21.47
C ALA A 47 -6.45 1.23 22.13
N GLN A 48 -6.54 0.05 21.52
CA GLN A 48 -5.92 -1.19 21.99
C GLN A 48 -4.51 -1.42 21.40
N GLY A 49 -3.92 -0.41 20.74
CA GLY A 49 -2.62 -0.50 20.10
C GLY A 49 -2.70 -0.78 18.60
N VAL A 50 -1.58 -1.21 18.02
CA VAL A 50 -1.49 -1.53 16.58
C VAL A 50 -2.22 -2.82 16.28
N GLN A 51 -3.13 -2.77 15.29
CA GLN A 51 -3.90 -3.94 14.86
C GLN A 51 -3.93 -4.04 13.34
N PRO A 52 -3.94 -5.27 12.79
CA PRO A 52 -4.11 -5.47 11.37
C PRO A 52 -5.58 -5.40 10.95
N LEU A 53 -5.87 -4.71 9.85
CA LEU A 53 -7.08 -4.95 9.04
C LEU A 53 -6.71 -5.92 7.93
N THR A 54 -7.49 -6.98 7.72
CA THR A 54 -7.18 -8.03 6.73
C THR A 54 -8.37 -8.30 5.84
N VAL A 55 -8.19 -8.09 4.53
CA VAL A 55 -9.14 -8.52 3.51
C VAL A 55 -9.08 -10.06 3.40
N PRO A 56 -10.18 -10.76 3.68
CA PRO A 56 -10.22 -12.22 3.55
C PRO A 56 -10.26 -12.60 2.07
N VAL A 57 -9.58 -13.70 1.74
CA VAL A 57 -9.49 -14.22 0.38
C VAL A 57 -9.93 -15.68 0.36
N ILE A 58 -10.51 -16.12 -0.76
CA ILE A 58 -10.94 -17.51 -0.93
C ILE A 58 -9.70 -18.42 -0.91
N ASP A 59 -9.80 -19.55 -0.21
CA ASP A 59 -8.75 -20.57 -0.11
C ASP A 59 -7.35 -20.00 0.27
N GLY A 60 -7.29 -19.00 1.14
CA GLY A 60 -6.06 -18.26 1.46
C GLY A 60 -4.84 -19.09 1.88
N ASN A 61 -5.01 -20.33 2.31
CA ASN A 61 -3.90 -21.28 2.58
C ASN A 61 -3.34 -21.95 1.31
N ARG A 62 -4.16 -22.17 0.28
CA ARG A 62 -3.78 -22.76 -1.02
C ARG A 62 -3.45 -21.69 -2.07
N ALA A 63 -3.85 -20.46 -1.81
CA ALA A 63 -3.69 -19.31 -2.70
C ALA A 63 -2.23 -18.89 -2.97
N GLU A 64 -1.22 -19.41 -2.25
CA GLU A 64 0.18 -19.02 -2.45
C GLU A 64 0.76 -19.36 -3.83
N LYS A 65 0.10 -20.25 -4.58
CA LYS A 65 0.46 -20.62 -5.95
C LYS A 65 -0.40 -19.93 -7.01
N VAL A 66 -1.34 -19.10 -6.61
CA VAL A 66 -2.25 -18.38 -7.50
C VAL A 66 -1.65 -17.02 -7.83
N SER A 67 -1.85 -16.53 -9.05
CA SER A 67 -1.41 -15.19 -9.42
C SER A 67 -2.08 -14.15 -8.52
N VAL A 68 -1.35 -13.10 -8.11
CA VAL A 68 -1.92 -12.03 -7.29
C VAL A 68 -3.12 -11.35 -7.97
N SER A 69 -3.12 -11.32 -9.31
CA SER A 69 -4.19 -10.73 -10.13
C SER A 69 -5.46 -11.59 -10.18
N GLU A 70 -5.41 -12.84 -9.73
CA GLU A 70 -6.53 -13.80 -9.77
C GLU A 70 -7.12 -14.10 -8.38
N ILE A 71 -6.62 -13.44 -7.34
CA ILE A 71 -7.08 -13.69 -5.97
C ILE A 71 -8.47 -13.11 -5.74
N GLU A 72 -9.43 -14.00 -5.52
CA GLU A 72 -10.81 -13.64 -5.16
C GLU A 72 -10.98 -13.30 -3.68
N ILE A 73 -11.79 -12.28 -3.40
CA ILE A 73 -12.15 -11.86 -2.05
C ILE A 73 -13.27 -12.74 -1.49
N ASP A 74 -13.13 -13.16 -0.22
CA ASP A 74 -14.16 -13.93 0.48
C ASP A 74 -15.24 -13.03 1.12
N TYR A 75 -16.29 -12.74 0.34
CA TYR A 75 -17.45 -11.97 0.79
C TYR A 75 -18.44 -12.73 1.68
N ARG A 76 -18.22 -14.01 1.98
CA ARG A 76 -19.03 -14.75 2.96
C ARG A 76 -18.79 -14.22 4.37
N GLN A 77 -17.66 -13.55 4.58
CA GLN A 77 -17.32 -12.85 5.80
C GLN A 77 -17.78 -11.39 5.73
N ASN A 78 -18.32 -10.88 6.85
CA ASN A 78 -18.72 -9.48 6.96
C ASN A 78 -17.52 -8.54 7.22
N TRP A 79 -16.48 -8.64 6.41
CA TRP A 79 -15.21 -7.95 6.61
C TRP A 79 -15.29 -6.45 6.29
N ILE A 80 -16.09 -6.04 5.30
CA ILE A 80 -16.32 -4.62 4.99
C ILE A 80 -16.88 -3.91 6.23
N HIS A 81 -17.96 -4.44 6.82
CA HIS A 81 -18.55 -3.83 8.03
C HIS A 81 -17.57 -3.76 9.19
N ARG A 82 -16.76 -4.83 9.39
CA ARG A 82 -15.69 -4.82 10.40
C ARG A 82 -14.67 -3.72 10.10
N HIS A 83 -14.17 -3.62 8.87
CA HIS A 83 -13.20 -2.59 8.48
C HIS A 83 -13.77 -1.18 8.65
N SER A 84 -14.98 -0.91 8.14
CA SER A 84 -15.63 0.39 8.28
C SER A 84 -15.82 0.79 9.75
N ARG A 85 -16.32 -0.13 10.59
CA ARG A 85 -16.45 0.12 12.04
C ARG A 85 -15.10 0.37 12.70
N THR A 86 -14.08 -0.44 12.38
CA THR A 86 -12.76 -0.27 13.00
C THR A 86 -12.12 1.05 12.57
N LEU A 87 -12.21 1.43 11.28
CA LEU A 87 -11.72 2.72 10.80
C LEU A 87 -12.45 3.89 11.46
N GLN A 88 -13.78 3.82 11.59
CA GLN A 88 -14.57 4.83 12.32
C GLN A 88 -14.12 4.97 13.78
N THR A 89 -13.91 3.85 14.47
CA THR A 89 -13.45 3.88 15.87
C THR A 89 -12.01 4.38 15.99
N ALA A 90 -11.14 3.99 15.06
CA ALA A 90 -9.72 4.34 15.06
C ALA A 90 -9.48 5.82 14.70
N TYR A 91 -10.24 6.34 13.76
CA TYR A 91 -9.95 7.61 13.09
C TYR A 91 -11.11 8.60 13.09
N GLY A 92 -12.30 8.24 13.58
CA GLY A 92 -13.48 9.12 13.56
C GLY A 92 -13.28 10.47 14.26
N ASN A 93 -12.38 10.54 15.24
CA ASN A 93 -12.03 11.79 15.92
C ASN A 93 -10.80 12.50 15.32
N SER A 94 -10.24 11.97 14.22
CA SER A 94 -9.14 12.65 13.52
C SER A 94 -9.68 13.82 12.69
N PRO A 95 -8.89 14.88 12.47
CA PRO A 95 -9.40 16.11 11.84
C PRO A 95 -9.92 15.92 10.41
N TYR A 96 -9.46 14.90 9.69
CA TYR A 96 -9.78 14.74 8.26
C TYR A 96 -10.54 13.46 7.90
N PHE A 97 -10.94 12.62 8.87
CA PHE A 97 -11.60 11.35 8.57
C PHE A 97 -12.87 11.53 7.73
N GLU A 98 -13.79 12.40 8.14
CA GLU A 98 -15.08 12.62 7.46
C GLU A 98 -14.91 13.11 6.01
N TYR A 99 -13.79 13.74 5.68
CA TYR A 99 -13.52 14.22 4.32
C TYR A 99 -13.11 13.12 3.33
N TYR A 100 -12.68 11.95 3.85
CA TYR A 100 -12.14 10.87 3.03
C TYR A 100 -12.88 9.53 3.21
N ALA A 101 -13.61 9.35 4.31
CA ALA A 101 -14.25 8.08 4.67
C ALA A 101 -15.24 7.60 3.60
N ASP A 102 -16.04 8.49 3.03
CA ASP A 102 -17.05 8.14 2.03
C ASP A 102 -16.42 7.61 0.73
N TYR A 103 -15.32 8.21 0.26
CA TYR A 103 -14.62 7.69 -0.92
C TYR A 103 -14.08 6.27 -0.72
N LEU A 104 -13.65 5.94 0.50
CA LEU A 104 -13.25 4.56 0.83
C LEU A 104 -14.46 3.63 0.87
N HIS A 105 -15.57 4.12 1.43
CA HIS A 105 -16.82 3.37 1.51
C HIS A 105 -17.37 3.02 0.13
N ASP A 106 -17.35 3.95 -0.82
CA ASP A 106 -17.83 3.72 -2.18
C ASP A 106 -17.10 2.55 -2.86
N ILE A 107 -15.77 2.48 -2.69
CA ILE A 107 -14.95 1.37 -3.21
C ILE A 107 -15.35 0.05 -2.54
N TYR A 108 -15.57 0.05 -1.23
CA TYR A 108 -16.02 -1.17 -0.53
C TYR A 108 -17.40 -1.63 -1.00
N VAL A 109 -18.36 -0.72 -1.16
CA VAL A 109 -19.74 -1.02 -1.58
C VAL A 109 -19.78 -1.54 -3.01
N GLY A 110 -18.85 -1.09 -3.86
CA GLY A 110 -18.64 -1.65 -5.20
C GLY A 110 -18.27 -3.14 -5.21
N LYS A 111 -17.85 -3.70 -4.06
CA LYS A 111 -17.46 -5.10 -3.86
C LYS A 111 -16.65 -5.71 -5.02
N PRO A 112 -15.44 -5.19 -5.30
CA PRO A 112 -14.57 -5.77 -6.33
C PRO A 112 -14.34 -7.27 -6.09
N ILE A 113 -14.45 -8.07 -7.15
CA ILE A 113 -14.31 -9.54 -7.04
C ILE A 113 -12.87 -9.91 -6.68
N LEU A 114 -11.90 -9.25 -7.32
CA LEU A 114 -10.48 -9.52 -7.20
C LEU A 114 -9.82 -8.58 -6.18
N LEU A 115 -8.93 -9.12 -5.36
CA LEU A 115 -8.12 -8.36 -4.40
C LEU A 115 -7.24 -7.32 -5.11
N PHE A 116 -6.70 -7.67 -6.28
CA PHE A 116 -5.89 -6.76 -7.07
C PHE A 116 -6.68 -5.52 -7.49
N ASP A 117 -7.92 -5.70 -7.98
CA ASP A 117 -8.79 -4.59 -8.38
C ASP A 117 -9.16 -3.69 -7.21
N LEU A 118 -9.48 -4.28 -6.05
CA LEU A 118 -9.75 -3.53 -4.82
C LEU A 118 -8.54 -2.64 -4.45
N ASN A 119 -7.35 -3.24 -4.41
CA ASN A 119 -6.15 -2.51 -4.01
C ASN A 119 -5.77 -1.44 -5.05
N LEU A 120 -5.97 -1.70 -6.34
CA LEU A 120 -5.67 -0.75 -7.40
C LEU A 120 -6.59 0.48 -7.30
N GLN A 121 -7.88 0.28 -7.04
CA GLN A 121 -8.82 1.37 -6.80
C GLN A 121 -8.43 2.20 -5.57
N PHE A 122 -8.03 1.56 -4.47
CA PHE A 122 -7.55 2.27 -3.29
C PHE A 122 -6.24 3.01 -3.54
N LEU A 123 -5.28 2.42 -4.25
CA LEU A 123 -4.03 3.09 -4.62
C LEU A 123 -4.33 4.34 -5.45
N GLN A 124 -5.18 4.23 -6.47
CA GLN A 124 -5.56 5.37 -7.31
C GLN A 124 -6.26 6.47 -6.51
N LEU A 125 -7.15 6.12 -5.58
CA LEU A 125 -7.76 7.08 -4.66
C LEU A 125 -6.69 7.79 -3.82
N LEU A 126 -5.79 7.04 -3.20
CA LEU A 126 -4.74 7.59 -2.35
C LEU A 126 -3.78 8.48 -3.14
N LEU A 127 -3.38 8.10 -4.36
CA LEU A 127 -2.56 8.97 -5.24
C LEU A 127 -3.24 10.32 -5.47
N ARG A 128 -4.56 10.34 -5.70
CA ARG A 128 -5.33 11.59 -5.82
C ARG A 128 -5.35 12.38 -4.51
N CYS A 129 -5.60 11.73 -3.37
CA CYS A 129 -5.61 12.39 -2.05
C CYS A 129 -4.26 13.05 -1.72
N PHE A 130 -3.16 12.42 -2.11
CA PHE A 130 -1.80 12.95 -1.93
C PHE A 130 -1.33 13.86 -3.09
N ARG A 131 -2.19 14.12 -4.09
CA ARG A 131 -1.90 14.95 -5.27
C ARG A 131 -0.66 14.48 -6.04
N LEU A 132 -0.44 13.17 -6.07
CA LEU A 132 0.67 12.55 -6.77
C LEU A 132 0.28 12.27 -8.22
N THR A 133 0.85 13.04 -9.15
CA THR A 133 0.63 12.90 -10.60
C THR A 133 1.82 12.19 -11.23
N LEU A 134 1.87 10.88 -11.06
CA LEU A 134 2.88 10.03 -11.70
C LEU A 134 2.21 8.97 -12.59
N PRO A 135 2.85 8.57 -13.70
CA PRO A 135 2.36 7.48 -14.52
C PRO A 135 2.39 6.17 -13.72
N LEU A 136 1.27 5.44 -13.78
CA LEU A 136 1.11 4.12 -13.18
C LEU A 136 1.07 3.07 -14.28
N HIS A 137 1.95 2.08 -14.17
CA HIS A 137 2.07 0.96 -15.09
C HIS A 137 1.99 -0.36 -14.34
N LEU A 138 1.62 -1.43 -15.05
CA LEU A 138 1.63 -2.80 -14.54
C LEU A 138 2.70 -3.61 -15.28
N THR A 139 3.37 -4.52 -14.59
CA THR A 139 4.31 -5.44 -15.25
C THR A 139 3.59 -6.36 -16.25
N ALA A 140 4.21 -6.56 -17.41
CA ALA A 140 3.72 -7.51 -18.40
C ALA A 140 4.11 -8.96 -18.04
N GLU A 141 5.31 -9.14 -17.49
CA GLU A 141 5.90 -10.43 -17.10
C GLU A 141 6.60 -10.32 -15.73
N TYR A 142 6.81 -11.46 -15.08
CA TYR A 142 7.55 -11.51 -13.82
C TYR A 142 9.04 -11.72 -14.08
N HIS A 143 9.86 -10.78 -13.59
CA HIS A 143 11.31 -10.93 -13.56
C HIS A 143 11.83 -11.03 -12.13
N ALA A 144 12.61 -12.09 -11.85
CA ALA A 144 13.21 -12.30 -10.53
C ALA A 144 14.23 -11.22 -10.18
N HIS A 145 14.93 -10.68 -11.18
CA HIS A 145 15.89 -9.60 -11.03
C HIS A 145 15.71 -8.60 -12.16
N TYR A 146 15.51 -7.33 -11.80
CA TYR A 146 15.57 -6.23 -12.76
C TYR A 146 17.00 -5.66 -12.76
N SER A 147 17.57 -5.46 -13.95
CA SER A 147 18.80 -4.68 -14.08
C SER A 147 18.54 -3.24 -13.65
N ALA A 148 19.57 -2.51 -13.24
CA ALA A 148 19.44 -1.10 -12.82
C ALA A 148 18.86 -0.20 -13.94
N GLN A 149 19.06 -0.59 -15.20
CA GLN A 149 18.42 -0.02 -16.38
C GLN A 149 17.88 -1.18 -17.23
N PRO A 150 16.66 -1.65 -16.97
CA PRO A 150 16.00 -2.62 -17.82
C PRO A 150 15.56 -1.96 -19.13
N SER A 151 15.54 -2.74 -20.22
CA SER A 151 14.95 -2.28 -21.47
C SER A 151 13.46 -2.01 -21.26
N SER A 152 12.90 -1.08 -22.04
CA SER A 152 11.50 -0.70 -21.93
C SER A 152 10.56 -1.88 -22.23
N GLU A 153 10.98 -2.80 -23.10
CA GLU A 153 10.31 -4.09 -23.34
C GLU A 153 10.21 -4.95 -22.07
N ASN A 154 11.30 -5.06 -21.29
CA ASN A 154 11.32 -5.82 -20.02
C ASN A 154 10.41 -5.20 -18.95
N LEU A 155 10.04 -3.93 -19.09
CA LEU A 155 9.11 -3.24 -18.20
C LEU A 155 7.68 -3.23 -18.72
N GLY A 156 7.42 -3.81 -19.89
CA GLY A 156 6.12 -3.71 -20.57
C GLY A 156 5.80 -2.29 -21.05
N LEU A 157 6.79 -1.39 -21.12
CA LEU A 157 6.65 0.00 -21.54
C LEU A 157 7.07 0.13 -23.01
N VAL A 158 6.11 0.02 -23.92
CA VAL A 158 6.36 0.15 -25.36
C VAL A 158 6.66 1.62 -25.69
N ASN A 159 7.74 1.88 -26.44
CA ASN A 159 8.19 3.22 -26.90
C ASN A 159 8.65 4.22 -25.82
N SER A 160 8.96 3.77 -24.60
CA SER A 160 9.57 4.63 -23.57
C SER A 160 11.10 4.56 -23.61
N PRO A 161 11.84 5.61 -23.23
CA PRO A 161 13.29 5.51 -23.02
C PRO A 161 13.61 4.57 -21.84
N PRO A 162 14.79 3.92 -21.81
CA PRO A 162 15.23 3.14 -20.66
C PRO A 162 15.22 4.01 -19.40
N ALA A 163 14.46 3.59 -18.39
CA ALA A 163 14.37 4.28 -17.12
C ALA A 163 15.11 3.49 -16.04
N ALA A 164 15.85 4.18 -15.17
CA ALA A 164 16.39 3.54 -13.98
C ALA A 164 15.23 3.01 -13.12
N VAL A 165 15.29 1.74 -12.72
CA VAL A 165 14.26 1.10 -11.88
C VAL A 165 14.80 0.88 -10.48
N THR A 166 14.06 1.35 -9.49
CA THR A 166 14.28 1.03 -8.08
C THR A 166 13.30 -0.06 -7.67
N ASP A 167 13.82 -1.27 -7.46
CA ASP A 167 13.02 -2.39 -6.99
C ASP A 167 12.78 -2.29 -5.46
N ARG A 168 11.53 -2.06 -5.08
CA ARG A 168 11.03 -2.01 -3.69
C ARG A 168 10.07 -3.16 -3.38
N ARG A 169 10.04 -4.22 -4.21
CA ARG A 169 9.27 -5.43 -3.85
C ARG A 169 9.80 -6.00 -2.53
N ASP A 170 8.87 -6.41 -1.66
CA ASP A 170 9.09 -6.95 -0.31
C ASP A 170 9.89 -6.06 0.65
N TRP A 171 10.18 -4.82 0.29
CA TRP A 171 10.90 -3.89 1.16
C TRP A 171 10.06 -3.52 2.39
N LEU A 172 8.72 -3.44 2.23
CA LEU A 172 7.77 -3.27 3.31
C LEU A 172 7.09 -4.62 3.61
N THR A 173 7.23 -5.09 4.84
CA THR A 173 6.54 -6.30 5.30
C THR A 173 6.03 -6.16 6.73
N PRO A 174 4.81 -6.64 7.03
CA PRO A 174 4.29 -6.68 8.40
C PRO A 174 4.85 -7.87 9.18
N LYS A 175 5.60 -8.78 8.54
CA LYS A 175 6.32 -9.86 9.24
C LYS A 175 7.56 -9.27 9.90
N ALA A 176 7.93 -9.79 11.07
CA ALA A 176 9.20 -9.43 11.71
C ALA A 176 10.34 -9.59 10.69
N ALA A 177 11.12 -8.53 10.49
CA ALA A 177 12.18 -8.51 9.51
C ALA A 177 13.20 -9.61 9.85
N SER A 178 13.45 -10.53 8.92
CA SER A 178 14.52 -11.53 9.03
C SER A 178 15.89 -10.97 8.65
N ARG A 179 15.94 -9.77 8.05
CA ARG A 179 17.17 -9.09 7.62
C ARG A 179 17.34 -7.75 8.33
N PRO A 180 18.57 -7.41 8.78
CA PRO A 180 18.87 -6.06 9.21
C PRO A 180 18.74 -5.09 8.04
N PRO A 181 18.36 -3.82 8.27
CA PRO A 181 18.40 -2.78 7.25
C PRO A 181 19.83 -2.64 6.71
N GLU A 182 19.99 -2.49 5.39
CA GLU A 182 21.29 -2.17 4.79
C GLU A 182 21.80 -0.83 5.32
N PRO A 183 23.10 -0.69 5.64
CA PRO A 183 23.66 0.47 6.32
C PRO A 183 23.47 1.79 5.54
N ASP A 184 23.44 1.73 4.22
CA ASP A 184 23.28 2.91 3.35
C ASP A 184 21.81 3.21 2.99
N ARG A 185 20.84 2.41 3.47
CA ARG A 185 19.42 2.59 3.17
C ARG A 185 18.69 3.20 4.37
N PRO A 186 17.92 4.30 4.20
CA PRO A 186 17.04 4.77 5.25
C PRO A 186 16.05 3.68 5.60
N ALA A 187 15.90 3.41 6.90
CA ALA A 187 14.88 2.48 7.34
C ALA A 187 13.50 3.07 7.02
N ALA A 188 12.53 2.24 6.63
CA ALA A 188 11.21 2.73 6.21
C ALA A 188 10.53 3.68 7.23
N HIS A 189 10.85 3.54 8.53
CA HIS A 189 10.34 4.41 9.58
C HIS A 189 10.95 5.82 9.58
N THR A 190 12.14 6.04 9.00
CA THR A 190 12.77 7.36 8.91
C THR A 190 12.21 8.20 7.77
N LEU A 191 11.50 7.59 6.81
CA LEU A 191 10.92 8.27 5.66
C LEU A 191 9.62 9.02 5.99
N VAL A 192 9.13 8.86 7.22
CA VAL A 192 7.91 9.50 7.70
C VAL A 192 8.23 10.27 8.97
N ARG A 193 8.09 11.60 8.90
CA ARG A 193 8.25 12.46 10.07
C ARG A 193 7.15 12.19 11.09
N PRO A 194 7.45 12.21 12.40
CA PRO A 194 6.43 12.12 13.43
C PRO A 194 5.34 13.18 13.27
N TYR A 195 4.09 12.77 13.47
CA TYR A 195 2.91 13.62 13.50
C TYR A 195 1.97 13.20 14.65
N PRO A 196 1.05 14.07 15.08
CA PRO A 196 0.02 13.71 16.06
C PRO A 196 -0.88 12.61 15.50
N GLN A 197 -0.91 11.47 16.19
CA GLN A 197 -1.82 10.34 15.92
C GLN A 197 -2.96 10.33 16.94
N VAL A 198 -4.11 9.77 16.57
CA VAL A 198 -5.33 9.76 17.43
C VAL A 198 -5.10 9.02 18.74
N PHE A 199 -4.31 7.94 18.73
CA PHE A 199 -4.11 7.07 19.88
C PHE A 199 -2.63 6.82 20.16
N GLY A 200 -2.29 6.80 21.45
CA GLY A 200 -0.96 6.48 21.95
C GLY A 200 -0.18 7.71 22.41
N PRO A 201 0.82 7.53 23.29
CA PRO A 201 1.59 8.63 23.86
C PRO A 201 2.66 9.19 22.91
N GLY A 202 2.86 8.60 21.73
CA GLY A 202 3.90 8.97 20.78
C GLY A 202 3.62 8.45 19.39
N PHE A 203 4.53 8.75 18.47
CA PHE A 203 4.43 8.38 17.07
C PHE A 203 4.75 6.90 16.85
N GLU A 204 3.82 6.19 16.22
CA GLU A 204 3.96 4.80 15.79
C GLU A 204 4.26 4.77 14.28
N PRO A 205 5.49 4.40 13.85
CA PRO A 205 5.83 4.28 12.45
C PRO A 205 5.27 2.98 11.83
N GLY A 206 5.30 2.89 10.49
CA GLY A 206 4.93 1.66 9.77
C GLY A 206 3.43 1.37 9.69
N LEU A 207 2.59 2.28 10.20
CA LEU A 207 1.15 2.25 9.99
C LEU A 207 0.79 2.56 8.54
N SER A 208 -0.42 2.14 8.17
CA SER A 208 -1.08 2.47 6.92
C SER A 208 -1.05 3.98 6.66
N VAL A 209 -0.88 4.35 5.38
CA VAL A 209 -0.94 5.73 4.92
C VAL A 209 -2.27 6.43 5.26
N LEU A 210 -3.33 5.67 5.53
CA LEU A 210 -4.59 6.22 6.04
C LEU A 210 -4.42 6.94 7.38
N ASP A 211 -3.54 6.46 8.26
CA ASP A 211 -3.25 7.09 9.55
C ASP A 211 -2.75 8.53 9.35
N LEU A 212 -1.80 8.70 8.43
CA LEU A 212 -1.26 9.99 8.03
C LEU A 212 -2.32 10.84 7.33
N LEU A 213 -3.06 10.27 6.37
CA LEU A 213 -4.07 10.99 5.60
C LEU A 213 -5.19 11.55 6.48
N PHE A 214 -5.72 10.74 7.40
CA PHE A 214 -6.79 11.18 8.29
C PHE A 214 -6.31 12.16 9.36
N SER A 215 -5.05 12.06 9.78
CA SER A 215 -4.48 12.97 10.77
C SER A 215 -4.09 14.32 10.19
N GLN A 216 -3.53 14.35 8.97
CA GLN A 216 -2.89 15.53 8.39
C GLN A 216 -3.56 16.05 7.11
N GLY A 217 -4.43 15.27 6.48
CA GLY A 217 -5.23 15.68 5.33
C GLY A 217 -4.37 16.26 4.20
N PRO A 218 -4.69 17.46 3.67
CA PRO A 218 -3.90 18.10 2.61
C PRO A 218 -2.42 18.34 2.95
N ALA A 219 -2.07 18.41 4.25
CA ALA A 219 -0.69 18.60 4.70
C ALA A 219 0.11 17.29 4.78
N ALA A 220 -0.53 16.13 4.56
CA ALA A 220 0.07 14.81 4.72
C ALA A 220 1.40 14.64 3.95
N GLY A 221 1.50 15.17 2.72
CA GLY A 221 2.73 15.12 1.93
C GLY A 221 3.93 15.82 2.57
N GLY A 222 3.71 16.79 3.46
CA GLY A 222 4.80 17.48 4.19
C GLY A 222 5.47 16.64 5.28
N PHE A 223 4.92 15.46 5.58
CA PHE A 223 5.47 14.51 6.54
C PHE A 223 6.26 13.37 5.88
N LEU A 224 6.31 13.33 4.55
CA LEU A 224 7.05 12.32 3.77
C LEU A 224 8.44 12.89 3.39
N GLN A 225 9.50 12.07 3.44
CA GLN A 225 10.91 12.47 3.21
C GLN A 225 11.59 11.75 2.04
#